data_AF-A0A0A2A518-F1
#
_entry.id   AF-A0A0A2A518-F1
#
_cell.length_a   1.000
_cell.length_b   1.000
_cell.length_c   1.000
_cell.angle_alpha   90.00
_cell.angle_beta   90.00
_cell.angle_gamma   90.00
#
_symmetry.space_group_name_H-M   'P 1'
#
loop_
_entity.id
_entity.type
_entity.pdbx_description
1 polymer ?
#
loop_
_entity_poly.entity_id
_entity_poly.type
_entity_poly.pdbx_seq_one_letter_code
_entity_poly.pdbx_strand_id
1 'polypeptide(L)'
;MKFELKTEKENYSKSFLQFIGIFFFITLIIILCDVALKLGIISRNYKIEYGCRLLSVEKSKPNFKKLSRLSNLKSKQQIWEFCRDSIK
;
A
#
# COMPACT_ATOMS: atom_id res chain seq x y z
N MET A 1 42.48 -54.48 12.16
CA MET A 1 42.33 -53.16 12.83
C MET A 1 41.03 -52.55 12.32
N LYS A 2 40.05 -52.31 13.20
CA LYS A 2 38.70 -51.88 12.81
C LYS A 2 38.71 -50.34 12.73
N PHE A 3 38.74 -49.80 11.51
CA PHE A 3 38.73 -48.36 11.29
C PHE A 3 37.34 -47.80 11.57
N GLU A 4 37.23 -47.00 12.64
CA GLU A 4 36.04 -46.26 13.01
C GLU A 4 35.84 -45.07 12.06
N LEU A 5 35.32 -45.35 10.87
CA LEU A 5 34.96 -44.36 9.84
C LEU A 5 33.58 -43.69 10.12
N LYS A 6 33.11 -43.72 11.39
CA LYS A 6 31.71 -43.42 11.72
C LYS A 6 31.45 -41.96 12.10
N THR A 7 32.49 -41.19 12.42
CA THR A 7 32.35 -39.86 13.06
C THR A 7 32.35 -38.68 12.06
N GLU A 8 32.90 -38.88 10.86
CA GLU A 8 33.03 -37.79 9.87
C GLU A 8 31.72 -37.55 9.09
N LYS A 9 31.00 -38.63 8.77
CA LYS A 9 29.76 -38.59 8.00
C LYS A 9 28.61 -37.88 8.72
N GLU A 10 28.56 -38.02 10.06
CA GLU A 10 27.53 -37.42 10.89
C GLU A 10 27.70 -35.90 11.01
N ASN A 11 28.95 -35.44 11.23
CA ASN A 11 29.27 -34.01 11.27
C ASN A 11 29.05 -33.34 9.90
N TYR A 12 29.42 -34.02 8.81
CA TYR A 12 29.15 -33.53 7.46
C TYR A 12 27.65 -33.42 7.16
N SER A 13 26.87 -34.44 7.51
CA SER A 13 25.41 -34.44 7.36
C SER A 13 24.76 -33.30 8.14
N LYS A 14 25.24 -33.01 9.35
CA LYS A 14 24.70 -31.95 10.21
C LYS A 14 24.97 -30.56 9.63
N SER A 15 26.20 -30.30 9.17
CA SER A 15 26.55 -29.06 8.49
C SER A 15 25.78 -28.87 7.18
N PHE A 16 25.56 -29.95 6.42
CA PHE A 16 24.80 -29.91 5.17
C PHE A 16 23.32 -29.57 5.38
N LEU A 17 22.68 -30.17 6.39
CA LEU A 17 21.31 -29.84 6.77
C LEU A 17 21.17 -28.37 7.22
N GLN A 18 22.16 -27.86 7.95
CA GLN A 18 22.18 -26.47 8.39
C GLN A 18 22.31 -25.50 7.21
N PHE A 19 23.15 -25.83 6.23
CA PHE A 19 23.29 -25.05 4.99
C PHE A 19 22.01 -25.03 4.15
N ILE A 20 21.35 -26.18 3.98
CA ILE A 20 20.05 -26.27 3.29
C ILE A 20 19.00 -25.45 4.03
N GLY A 21 18.97 -25.52 5.36
CA GLY A 21 18.04 -24.72 6.17
C GLY A 21 18.20 -23.23 5.90
N ILE A 22 19.44 -22.72 5.95
CA ILE A 22 19.73 -21.31 5.68
C ILE A 22 19.30 -20.92 4.26
N PHE A 23 19.66 -21.73 3.26
CA PHE A 23 19.30 -21.47 1.87
C PHE A 23 17.78 -21.44 1.65
N PHE A 24 17.06 -22.34 2.32
CA PHE A 24 15.60 -22.37 2.31
C PHE A 24 15.00 -21.09 2.89
N PHE A 25 15.48 -20.64 4.06
CA PHE A 25 15.00 -19.39 4.67
C PHE A 25 15.28 -18.18 3.78
N ILE A 26 16.46 -18.08 3.17
CA ILE A 26 16.80 -16.98 2.25
C ILE A 26 15.84 -16.96 1.05
N THR A 27 15.60 -18.13 0.44
CA THR A 27 14.68 -18.25 -0.70
C THR A 27 13.26 -17.84 -0.31
N LEU A 28 12.81 -18.27 0.87
CA LEU A 28 11.48 -17.97 1.39
C LEU A 28 11.32 -16.47 1.65
N ILE A 29 12.34 -15.80 2.20
CA ILE A 29 12.35 -14.34 2.39
C ILE A 29 12.26 -13.62 1.04
N ILE A 30 13.00 -14.04 0.02
CA ILE A 30 12.95 -13.41 -1.31
C ILE A 30 11.55 -13.50 -1.92
N ILE A 31 10.91 -14.67 -1.86
CA ILE A 31 9.55 -14.88 -2.37
C ILE A 31 8.55 -14.00 -1.61
N LEU A 32 8.63 -13.95 -0.28
CA LEU A 32 7.75 -13.12 0.53
C LEU A 32 7.92 -11.63 0.23
N CYS A 33 9.15 -11.17 0.01
CA CYS A 33 9.44 -9.79 -0.37
C CYS A 33 8.84 -9.42 -1.73
N ASP A 34 8.95 -10.30 -2.73
CA ASP A 34 8.36 -10.07 -4.06
C ASP A 34 6.83 -9.96 -3.99
N VAL A 35 6.19 -10.88 -3.26
CA VAL A 35 4.74 -10.87 -3.01
C VAL A 35 4.33 -9.60 -2.26
N ALA A 36 5.07 -9.20 -1.22
CA ALA A 36 4.79 -8.01 -0.44
C ALA A 36 4.91 -6.71 -1.28
N LEU A 37 5.90 -6.62 -2.16
CA LEU A 37 6.05 -5.47 -3.06
C LEU A 37 4.88 -5.37 -4.05
N LYS A 38 4.49 -6.49 -4.68
CA LYS A 38 3.33 -6.53 -5.59
C LYS A 38 2.04 -6.17 -4.85
N LEU A 39 1.82 -6.73 -3.66
CA LEU A 39 0.66 -6.41 -2.82
C LEU A 39 0.66 -4.94 -2.37
N GLY A 40 1.83 -4.37 -2.07
CA GLY A 40 1.98 -2.96 -1.72
C GLY A 40 1.59 -2.03 -2.87
N ILE A 41 1.98 -2.34 -4.10
CA ILE A 41 1.59 -1.58 -5.30
C ILE A 41 0.07 -1.67 -5.52
N ILE A 42 -0.51 -2.87 -5.42
CA ILE A 42 -1.96 -3.06 -5.57
C ILE A 42 -2.73 -2.30 -4.48
N SER A 43 -2.28 -2.38 -3.22
CA SER A 43 -2.88 -1.67 -2.08
C SER A 43 -2.80 -0.15 -2.26
N ARG A 44 -1.68 0.36 -2.77
CA ARG A 44 -1.51 1.79 -3.05
C ARG A 44 -2.43 2.26 -4.17
N ASN A 45 -2.55 1.49 -5.26
CA ASN A 45 -3.48 1.78 -6.34
C ASN A 45 -4.94 1.76 -5.85
N TYR A 46 -5.31 0.77 -5.03
CA TYR A 46 -6.65 0.69 -4.46
C TYR A 46 -6.97 1.84 -3.50
N LYS A 47 -6.01 2.26 -2.67
CA LYS A 47 -6.14 3.45 -1.82
C LYS A 47 -6.29 4.74 -2.64
N ILE A 48 -5.54 4.87 -3.73
CA ILE A 48 -5.64 6.02 -4.63
C ILE A 48 -7.00 6.02 -5.34
N GLU A 49 -7.45 4.89 -5.88
CA GLU A 49 -8.76 4.78 -6.52
C GLU A 49 -9.90 5.08 -5.53
N TYR A 50 -9.83 4.53 -4.32
CA TYR A 50 -10.80 4.82 -3.26
C TYR A 50 -10.81 6.29 -2.87
N GLY A 51 -9.64 6.91 -2.72
CA GLY A 51 -9.51 8.35 -2.47
C GLY A 51 -10.10 9.19 -3.61
N CYS A 52 -9.83 8.83 -4.86
CA CYS A 52 -10.41 9.49 -6.04
C CYS A 52 -11.93 9.33 -6.10
N ARG A 53 -12.47 8.15 -5.77
CA ARG A 53 -13.93 7.94 -5.68
C ARG A 53 -14.55 8.77 -4.57
N LEU A 54 -13.91 8.83 -3.39
CA LEU A 54 -14.37 9.65 -2.28
C LEU A 54 -14.41 11.14 -2.65
N LEU A 55 -13.33 11.65 -3.25
CA LEU A 55 -13.25 13.03 -3.76
C LEU A 55 -14.27 13.29 -4.86
N SER A 56 -14.51 12.33 -5.76
CA SER A 56 -15.53 12.44 -6.80
C SER A 56 -16.94 12.52 -6.20
N VAL A 57 -17.24 11.69 -5.20
CA VAL A 57 -18.52 11.70 -4.48
C VAL A 57 -18.69 13.01 -3.72
N GLU A 58 -17.67 13.48 -3.02
CA GLU A 58 -17.69 14.75 -2.28
C GLU A 58 -17.85 15.96 -3.21
N LYS A 59 -17.17 15.96 -4.35
CA LYS A 59 -17.31 16.97 -5.41
C LYS A 59 -18.66 16.90 -6.12
N SER A 60 -19.29 15.74 -6.18
CA SER A 60 -20.62 15.57 -6.76
C SER A 60 -21.76 16.03 -5.84
N LYS A 61 -21.48 16.31 -4.55
CA LYS A 61 -22.50 16.82 -3.63
C LYS A 61 -23.08 18.14 -4.16
N PRO A 62 -24.40 18.37 -4.00
CA PRO A 62 -25.06 19.59 -4.48
C PRO A 62 -24.45 20.88 -3.92
N ASN A 63 -23.83 20.81 -2.74
CA ASN A 63 -23.11 21.92 -2.13
C ASN A 63 -21.85 22.33 -2.90
N PHE A 64 -21.14 21.38 -3.51
CA PHE A 64 -19.95 21.69 -4.33
C PHE A 64 -20.33 22.40 -5.63
N LYS A 65 -21.46 22.02 -6.25
CA LYS A 65 -22.03 22.72 -7.41
C LYS A 65 -22.48 24.14 -7.06
N LYS A 66 -22.95 24.37 -5.83
CA LYS A 66 -23.22 25.74 -5.33
C LYS A 66 -21.89 26.50 -5.17
N LEU A 67 -20.90 25.93 -4.48
CA LEU A 67 -19.57 26.54 -4.27
C LEU A 67 -18.83 26.85 -5.58
N SER A 68 -18.95 26.01 -6.61
CA SER A 68 -18.37 26.29 -7.93
C SER A 68 -19.01 27.48 -8.65
N ARG A 69 -20.21 27.94 -8.23
CA ARG A 69 -20.80 29.18 -8.76
C ARG A 69 -20.12 30.41 -8.19
N LEU A 70 -19.49 30.30 -7.02
CA LEU A 70 -18.74 31.40 -6.38
C LEU A 70 -17.57 31.86 -7.26
N SER A 71 -16.89 30.93 -7.94
CA SER A 71 -15.78 31.27 -8.85
C SER A 71 -16.21 32.01 -10.12
N ASN A 72 -17.51 32.04 -10.42
CA ASN A 72 -18.09 32.78 -11.56
C ASN A 72 -18.63 34.17 -11.18
N LEU A 73 -18.59 34.56 -9.89
CA LEU A 73 -19.08 35.87 -9.45
C LEU A 73 -17.95 36.91 -9.56
N LYS A 74 -18.19 37.98 -10.34
CA LYS A 74 -17.20 39.06 -10.57
C LYS A 74 -17.24 40.18 -9.52
N SER A 75 -18.34 40.34 -8.79
CA SER A 75 -18.53 41.46 -7.86
C SER A 75 -18.46 41.04 -6.39
N LYS A 76 -17.85 41.90 -5.55
CA LYS A 76 -17.75 41.65 -4.10
C LYS A 76 -19.12 41.56 -3.40
N GLN A 77 -20.12 42.31 -3.87
CA GLN A 77 -21.48 42.25 -3.33
C GLN A 77 -22.16 40.90 -3.59
N GLN A 78 -22.03 40.38 -4.82
CA GLN A 78 -22.61 39.09 -5.19
C GLN A 78 -22.00 37.92 -4.40
N ILE A 79 -20.68 37.98 -4.15
CA ILE A 79 -19.99 37.01 -3.29
C ILE A 79 -20.54 37.04 -1.86
N TRP A 80 -20.79 38.24 -1.34
CA TRP A 80 -21.28 38.42 0.03
C TRP A 80 -22.72 37.94 0.22
N GLU A 81 -23.62 38.22 -0.74
CA GLU A 81 -24.98 37.68 -0.77
C GLU A 81 -24.97 36.15 -0.86
N PHE A 82 -24.15 35.58 -1.74
CA PHE A 82 -24.01 34.14 -1.88
C PHE A 82 -23.51 33.45 -0.59
N CYS A 83 -22.56 34.06 0.12
CA CYS A 83 -22.07 33.56 1.41
C CYS A 83 -23.15 33.65 2.49
N ARG A 84 -23.96 34.71 2.50
CA ARG A 84 -25.07 34.86 3.46
C ARG A 84 -26.14 33.78 3.27
N ASP A 85 -26.48 33.45 2.03
CA ASP A 85 -27.45 32.40 1.70
C ASP A 85 -26.94 30.98 2.01
N SER A 86 -25.62 30.79 2.12
CA SER A 86 -25.00 29.49 2.39
C SER A 86 -24.83 29.18 3.89
N ILE A 87 -24.92 30.19 4.76
CA ILE A 87 -24.76 30.08 6.23
C ILE A 87 -26.13 29.94 6.94
N LYS A 88 -27.24 30.20 6.25
CA LYS A 88 -28.61 30.08 6.76
C LYS A 88 -29.12 28.64 6.67
#